data_AF-A0A6S7KRR8-F1
#
_entry.id   AF-A0A6S7KRR8-F1
#
_cell.length_a   1.000
_cell.length_b   1.000
_cell.length_c   1.000
_cell.angle_alpha   90.00
_cell.angle_beta   90.00
_cell.angle_gamma   90.00
#
_symmetry.space_group_name_H-M   'P 1'
#
loop_
_entity.id
_entity.type
_entity.pdbx_description
1 polymer ?
#
loop_
_entity_poly.entity_id
_entity_poly.type
_entity_poly.pdbx_seq_one_letter_code
_entity_poly.pdbx_strand_id
1 'polypeptide(L)'
;IRDEEEDERFYQMNREEAIRWLEQSKSDLKSSRWSLQSGPPFNAMACFHSHQVLEKCLKAMFFYYCGISGQLLGSHEVEELADVLKKETGRPNEAVMESVRKLPKYRYYLGTRYPNCQPFNIVPAEAFDKNEAEMAVDAATKVLGYVKDCLKE
;
A
#
# COMPACT_ATOMS: atom_id res chain seq x y z
N ILE A 1 -19.76 4.83 7.30
CA ILE A 1 -20.32 5.91 6.45
C ILE A 1 -19.14 6.84 6.23
N ARG A 2 -18.73 7.02 4.98
CA ARG A 2 -17.62 7.91 4.63
C ARG A 2 -18.15 9.33 4.73
N ASP A 3 -17.45 10.20 5.45
CA ASP A 3 -17.89 11.57 5.68
C ASP A 3 -17.63 12.39 4.41
N GLU A 4 -18.67 12.92 3.78
CA GLU A 4 -18.56 13.73 2.56
C GLU A 4 -17.69 14.98 2.83
N GLU A 5 -17.72 15.52 4.04
CA GLU A 5 -16.87 16.65 4.45
C GLU A 5 -15.38 16.26 4.51
N GLU A 6 -15.06 15.01 4.87
CA GLU A 6 -13.68 14.54 4.86
C GLU A 6 -13.15 14.35 3.43
N ASP A 7 -13.98 13.87 2.50
CA ASP A 7 -13.57 13.64 1.10
C ASP A 7 -13.29 14.95 0.35
N GLU A 8 -14.03 16.01 0.65
CA GLU A 8 -13.85 17.35 0.07
C GLU A 8 -12.61 18.09 0.64
N ARG A 9 -12.08 17.65 1.78
CA ARG A 9 -10.95 18.30 2.44
C ARG A 9 -9.66 18.12 1.63
N PHE A 10 -8.85 19.17 1.55
CA PHE A 10 -7.48 19.06 1.05
C PHE A 10 -6.48 19.17 2.19
N TYR A 11 -5.61 18.18 2.31
CA TYR A 11 -4.53 18.12 3.29
C TYR A 11 -3.24 18.64 2.66
N GLN A 12 -2.73 19.75 3.18
CA GLN A 12 -1.53 20.41 2.68
C GLN A 12 -0.27 19.55 2.88
N MET A 13 0.81 19.90 2.17
CA MET A 13 2.12 19.31 2.41
C MET A 13 2.52 19.42 3.89
N ASN A 14 2.99 18.31 4.45
CA ASN A 14 3.44 18.24 5.82
C ASN A 14 4.52 17.16 5.93
N ARG A 15 5.76 17.59 6.17
CA ARG A 15 6.91 16.69 6.28
C ARG A 15 6.82 15.76 7.49
N GLU A 16 6.32 16.25 8.63
CA GLU A 16 6.17 15.42 9.83
C GLU A 16 5.13 14.32 9.61
N GLU A 17 4.01 14.66 8.97
CA GLU A 17 2.98 13.69 8.62
C GLU A 17 3.52 12.70 7.58
N ALA A 18 4.23 13.15 6.55
CA ALA A 18 4.90 12.25 5.60
C ALA A 18 5.81 11.23 6.30
N ILE A 19 6.61 11.67 7.28
CA ILE A 19 7.46 10.78 8.09
C ILE A 19 6.62 9.82 8.94
N ARG A 20 5.52 10.27 9.55
CA ARG A 20 4.62 9.41 10.33
C ARG A 20 4.01 8.28 9.48
N TRP A 21 3.57 8.59 8.25
CA TRP A 21 3.08 7.59 7.29
C TRP A 21 4.18 6.61 6.87
N LEU A 22 5.41 7.11 6.66
CA LEU A 22 6.58 6.29 6.35
C LEU A 22 7.01 5.38 7.53
N GLU A 23 6.88 5.83 8.78
CA GLU A 23 7.15 4.97 9.95
C GLU A 23 6.14 3.84 10.04
N GLN A 24 4.85 4.11 9.78
CA GLN A 24 3.84 3.05 9.77
C GLN A 24 4.13 2.02 8.66
N SER A 25 4.53 2.45 7.46
CA SER A 25 4.86 1.51 6.37
C SER A 25 6.09 0.65 6.68
N LYS A 26 7.06 1.15 7.45
CA LYS A 26 8.18 0.32 7.98
C LYS A 26 7.67 -0.77 8.93
N SER A 27 6.72 -0.44 9.79
CA SER A 27 6.08 -1.41 10.69
C SER A 27 5.32 -2.47 9.89
N ASP A 28 4.52 -2.04 8.92
CA ASP A 28 3.75 -2.93 8.04
C ASP A 28 4.67 -3.89 7.27
N LEU A 29 5.83 -3.41 6.78
CA LEU A 29 6.79 -4.27 6.09
C LEU A 29 7.36 -5.34 7.03
N LYS A 30 7.67 -4.99 8.30
CA LYS A 30 8.10 -5.99 9.29
C LYS A 30 7.02 -7.04 9.52
N SER A 31 5.75 -6.61 9.66
CA SER A 31 4.61 -7.52 9.79
C SER A 31 4.47 -8.43 8.58
N SER A 32 4.62 -7.91 7.35
CA SER A 32 4.56 -8.72 6.13
C SER A 32 5.65 -9.81 6.09
N ARG A 33 6.87 -9.47 6.53
CA ARG A 33 8.01 -10.41 6.57
C ARG A 33 7.81 -11.48 7.64
N TRP A 34 7.31 -11.12 8.82
CA TRP A 34 6.99 -12.09 9.87
C TRP A 34 5.88 -13.07 9.44
N SER A 35 4.82 -12.55 8.81
CA SER A 35 3.76 -13.39 8.27
C SER A 35 4.28 -14.34 7.19
N LEU A 36 5.11 -13.85 6.26
CA LEU A 36 5.72 -14.67 5.22
C LEU A 36 6.62 -15.77 5.81
N GLN A 37 7.47 -15.42 6.78
CA GLN A 37 8.34 -16.38 7.46
C GLN A 37 7.55 -17.46 8.19
N SER A 38 6.39 -17.13 8.75
CA SER A 38 5.52 -18.06 9.46
C SER A 38 4.84 -19.08 8.53
N GLY A 39 4.74 -18.78 7.23
CA GLY A 39 4.11 -19.66 6.23
C GLY A 39 2.58 -19.77 6.39
N PRO A 40 1.93 -20.78 5.78
CA PRO A 40 0.50 -20.98 5.90
C PRO A 40 0.03 -21.10 7.37
N PRO A 41 -1.10 -20.49 7.75
CA PRO A 41 -2.08 -19.78 6.91
C PRO A 41 -1.82 -18.26 6.78
N PHE A 42 -0.61 -17.78 7.10
CA PHE A 42 -0.31 -16.36 7.22
C PHE A 42 0.08 -15.66 5.90
N ASN A 43 0.14 -16.39 4.78
CA ASN A 43 0.45 -15.82 3.46
C ASN A 43 -0.50 -14.67 3.08
N ALA A 44 -1.81 -14.82 3.36
CA ALA A 44 -2.79 -13.76 3.11
C ALA A 44 -2.48 -12.49 3.90
N MET A 45 -1.98 -12.61 5.14
CA MET A 45 -1.56 -11.48 5.96
C MET A 45 -0.24 -10.86 5.49
N ALA A 46 0.67 -11.67 4.94
CA ALA A 46 1.86 -11.13 4.28
C ALA A 46 1.46 -10.26 3.07
N CYS A 47 0.58 -10.77 2.22
CA CYS A 47 0.00 -10.07 1.08
C CYS A 47 -0.72 -8.77 1.49
N PHE A 48 -1.57 -8.82 2.51
CA PHE A 48 -2.32 -7.66 3.00
C PHE A 48 -1.39 -6.55 3.50
N HIS A 49 -0.44 -6.90 4.38
CA HIS A 49 0.50 -5.92 4.90
C HIS A 49 1.39 -5.34 3.80
N SER A 50 1.79 -6.14 2.80
CA SER A 50 2.54 -5.64 1.64
C SER A 50 1.76 -4.60 0.83
N HIS A 51 0.46 -4.80 0.59
CA HIS A 51 -0.38 -3.77 -0.03
C HIS A 51 -0.44 -2.50 0.84
N GLN A 52 -0.57 -2.65 2.17
CA GLN A 52 -0.59 -1.52 3.10
C GLN A 52 0.73 -0.73 3.09
N VAL A 53 1.87 -1.40 2.91
CA VAL A 53 3.17 -0.72 2.73
C VAL A 53 3.13 0.20 1.50
N LEU A 54 2.66 -0.29 0.36
CA LEU A 54 2.54 0.51 -0.88
C LEU A 54 1.65 1.73 -0.65
N GLU A 55 0.43 1.52 -0.15
CA GLU A 55 -0.56 2.58 0.07
C GLU A 55 0.01 3.69 0.96
N LYS A 56 0.60 3.31 2.11
CA LYS A 56 1.14 4.28 3.06
C LYS A 56 2.41 4.96 2.58
N CYS A 57 3.24 4.28 1.78
CA CYS A 57 4.39 4.89 1.12
C CYS A 57 3.96 5.95 0.11
N LEU A 58 2.96 5.67 -0.73
CA LEU A 58 2.44 6.64 -1.70
C LEU A 58 1.80 7.84 -1.00
N LYS A 59 1.00 7.61 0.04
CA LYS A 59 0.41 8.68 0.87
C LYS A 59 1.48 9.54 1.56
N ALA A 60 2.56 8.93 2.06
CA ALA A 60 3.71 9.68 2.58
C ALA A 60 4.33 10.60 1.52
N MET A 61 4.48 10.13 0.27
CA MET A 61 4.98 10.97 -0.82
C MET A 61 4.04 12.12 -1.16
N PHE A 62 2.72 11.92 -1.15
CA PHE A 62 1.78 13.03 -1.33
C PHE A 62 1.98 14.11 -0.26
N PHE A 63 1.99 13.74 1.02
CA PHE A 63 2.26 14.69 2.12
C PHE A 63 3.61 15.40 1.98
N TYR A 64 4.61 14.74 1.39
CA TYR A 64 5.93 15.32 1.20
C TYR A 64 6.00 16.33 0.04
N TYR A 65 5.37 16.01 -1.10
CA TYR A 65 5.62 16.71 -2.36
C TYR A 65 4.50 17.65 -2.83
N CYS A 66 3.23 17.35 -2.55
CA CYS A 66 2.12 18.10 -3.17
C CYS A 66 0.85 18.23 -2.32
N GLY A 67 0.76 17.59 -1.16
CA GLY A 67 -0.49 17.44 -0.41
C GLY A 67 -1.40 16.36 -1.00
N ILE A 68 -2.51 16.05 -0.34
CA ILE A 68 -3.45 14.98 -0.72
C ILE A 68 -4.90 15.40 -0.48
N SER A 69 -5.80 15.07 -1.40
CA SER A 69 -7.25 15.22 -1.15
C SER A 69 -7.75 14.16 -0.18
N GLY A 70 -8.84 14.44 0.53
CA GLY A 70 -9.51 13.49 1.40
C GLY A 70 -9.96 12.24 0.67
N GLN A 71 -10.47 12.41 -0.56
CA GLN A 71 -10.82 11.29 -1.43
C GLN A 71 -9.64 10.31 -1.64
N LEU A 72 -8.45 10.82 -1.96
CA LEU A 72 -7.26 10.00 -2.16
C LEU A 72 -6.73 9.46 -0.82
N LEU A 73 -6.79 10.26 0.24
CA LEU A 73 -6.39 9.84 1.59
C LEU A 73 -7.24 8.66 2.09
N GLY A 74 -8.53 8.64 1.77
CA GLY A 74 -9.45 7.52 2.06
C GLY A 74 -9.42 6.40 1.02
N SER A 75 -8.75 6.57 -0.12
CA SER A 75 -8.63 5.53 -1.15
C SER A 75 -7.66 4.44 -0.72
N HIS A 76 -7.98 3.21 -1.12
CA HIS A 76 -7.11 2.03 -1.05
C HIS A 76 -6.67 1.56 -2.43
N GLU A 77 -6.94 2.36 -3.47
CA GLU A 77 -6.53 2.06 -4.83
C GLU A 77 -5.11 2.57 -5.07
N VAL A 78 -4.13 1.68 -4.88
CA VAL A 78 -2.71 2.04 -4.97
C VAL A 78 -2.29 2.49 -6.38
N GLU A 79 -2.97 1.98 -7.42
CA GLU A 79 -2.76 2.41 -8.81
C GLU A 79 -3.19 3.86 -9.02
N GLU A 80 -4.38 4.23 -8.55
CA GLU A 80 -4.89 5.62 -8.59
C GLU A 80 -3.97 6.57 -7.82
N LEU A 81 -3.54 6.18 -6.61
CA LEU A 81 -2.59 6.96 -5.82
C LEU A 81 -1.27 7.20 -6.59
N ALA A 82 -0.73 6.15 -7.21
CA ALA A 82 0.53 6.25 -7.94
C ALA A 82 0.40 7.09 -9.21
N ASP A 83 -0.67 6.92 -9.98
CA ASP A 83 -0.92 7.67 -11.21
C ASP A 83 -1.13 9.16 -10.95
N VAL A 84 -1.93 9.51 -9.93
CA VAL A 84 -2.13 10.92 -9.55
C VAL A 84 -0.83 11.51 -9.05
N LEU A 85 -0.09 10.84 -8.17
CA LEU A 85 1.20 11.32 -7.68
C LEU A 85 2.19 11.55 -8.83
N LYS A 86 2.21 10.64 -9.82
CA LYS A 86 3.06 10.71 -11.02
C LYS A 86 2.74 11.92 -11.86
N LYS A 87 1.45 12.18 -12.06
CA LYS A 87 0.98 13.34 -12.81
C LYS A 87 1.37 14.66 -12.12
N GLU A 88 1.21 14.74 -10.80
CA GLU A 88 1.44 15.99 -10.05
C GLU A 88 2.93 16.27 -9.78
N THR A 89 3.77 15.23 -9.62
CA THR A 89 5.15 15.39 -9.12
C THR A 89 6.23 14.83 -10.04
N GLY A 90 5.85 14.10 -11.10
CA GLY A 90 6.78 13.32 -11.91
C GLY A 90 7.32 12.05 -11.22
N ARG A 91 6.87 11.74 -9.99
CA ARG A 91 7.25 10.57 -9.17
C ARG A 91 6.01 9.70 -8.86
N PRO A 92 6.13 8.38 -8.65
CA PRO A 92 7.37 7.63 -8.48
C PRO A 92 7.99 7.21 -9.82
N ASN A 93 9.10 6.49 -9.80
CA ASN A 93 9.72 5.96 -11.02
C ASN A 93 8.95 4.73 -11.55
N GLU A 94 9.28 4.26 -12.76
CA GLU A 94 8.55 3.15 -13.39
C GLU A 94 8.67 1.83 -12.62
N ALA A 95 9.79 1.59 -11.93
CA ALA A 95 9.98 0.39 -11.12
C ALA A 95 8.99 0.32 -9.94
N VAL A 96 8.66 1.46 -9.34
CA VAL A 96 7.58 1.54 -8.35
C VAL A 96 6.22 1.34 -9.00
N MET A 97 5.97 1.95 -10.17
CA MET A 97 4.71 1.75 -10.89
C MET A 97 4.45 0.26 -11.19
N GLU A 98 5.49 -0.48 -11.62
CA GLU A 98 5.41 -1.94 -11.82
C GLU A 98 5.08 -2.69 -10.53
N SER A 99 5.68 -2.28 -9.40
CA SER A 99 5.41 -2.88 -8.09
C SER A 99 3.98 -2.62 -7.61
N VAL A 100 3.43 -1.44 -7.92
CA VAL A 100 2.05 -1.04 -7.61
C VAL A 100 1.05 -1.89 -8.38
N ARG A 101 1.24 -2.05 -9.69
CA ARG A 101 0.34 -2.87 -10.55
C ARG A 101 0.30 -4.34 -10.15
N LYS A 102 1.33 -4.86 -9.46
CA LYS A 102 1.36 -6.24 -8.95
C LYS A 102 0.42 -6.47 -7.77
N LEU A 103 0.06 -5.43 -7.03
CA LEU A 103 -0.71 -5.53 -5.79
C LEU A 103 -2.04 -4.75 -5.86
N PRO A 104 -2.95 -5.08 -6.80
CA PRO A 104 -4.21 -4.36 -6.95
C PRO A 104 -5.12 -4.53 -5.72
N LYS A 105 -5.95 -3.51 -5.46
CA LYS A 105 -6.85 -3.43 -4.30
C LYS A 105 -7.75 -4.66 -4.15
N TYR A 106 -8.37 -5.11 -5.24
CA TYR A 106 -9.32 -6.22 -5.18
C TYR A 106 -8.66 -7.51 -4.66
N ARG A 107 -7.47 -7.85 -5.15
CA ARG A 107 -6.77 -9.08 -4.75
C ARG A 107 -6.13 -8.95 -3.37
N TYR A 108 -5.36 -7.88 -3.12
CA TYR A 108 -4.47 -7.82 -1.96
C TYR A 108 -5.01 -7.03 -0.76
N TYR A 109 -5.98 -6.13 -0.97
CA TYR A 109 -6.66 -5.43 0.13
C TYR A 109 -8.00 -6.09 0.51
N LEU A 110 -8.85 -6.43 -0.46
CA LEU A 110 -10.15 -7.07 -0.18
C LEU A 110 -10.02 -8.60 -0.07
N GLY A 111 -9.41 -9.22 -1.08
CA GLY A 111 -9.28 -10.68 -1.19
C GLY A 111 -8.56 -11.34 -0.01
N THR A 112 -7.64 -10.63 0.64
CA THR A 112 -6.90 -11.12 1.81
C THR A 112 -7.72 -11.13 3.11
N ARG A 113 -8.93 -10.56 3.12
CA ARG A 113 -9.73 -10.37 4.34
C ARG A 113 -11.17 -10.88 4.25
N TYR A 114 -11.80 -10.78 3.08
CA TYR A 114 -13.24 -11.03 2.94
C TYR A 114 -13.53 -12.33 2.19
N PRO A 115 -14.23 -13.31 2.79
CA PRO A 115 -14.58 -14.57 2.12
C PRO A 115 -15.39 -14.39 0.83
N ASN A 116 -16.26 -13.37 0.74
CA ASN A 116 -17.03 -13.09 -0.47
C ASN A 116 -16.18 -12.55 -1.64
N CYS A 117 -14.88 -12.31 -1.44
CA CYS A 117 -13.91 -12.00 -2.50
C CYS A 117 -13.13 -13.25 -2.96
N GLN A 118 -13.52 -14.43 -2.50
CA GLN A 118 -12.92 -15.72 -2.85
C GLN A 118 -13.99 -16.66 -3.43
N PRO A 119 -13.58 -17.75 -4.12
CA PRO A 119 -14.49 -18.86 -4.41
C PRO A 119 -15.19 -19.35 -3.14
N PHE A 120 -16.46 -19.75 -3.24
CA PHE A 120 -17.35 -20.01 -2.09
C PHE A 120 -16.78 -20.99 -1.04
N ASN A 121 -15.91 -21.92 -1.46
CA ASN A 121 -15.31 -22.94 -0.60
C ASN A 121 -13.90 -22.58 -0.10
N ILE A 122 -13.41 -21.36 -0.31
CA ILE A 122 -12.07 -20.92 0.07
C ILE A 122 -12.17 -19.72 1.02
N VAL A 123 -11.52 -19.81 2.17
CA VAL A 123 -11.33 -18.66 3.06
C VAL A 123 -10.08 -17.87 2.65
N PRO A 124 -10.01 -16.55 2.89
CA PRO A 124 -8.85 -15.74 2.53
C PRO A 124 -7.51 -16.29 3.02
N ALA A 125 -7.48 -16.88 4.21
CA ALA A 125 -6.28 -17.46 4.81
C ALA A 125 -5.67 -18.62 4.01
N GLU A 126 -6.45 -19.25 3.13
CA GLU A 126 -6.04 -20.37 2.26
C GLU A 126 -5.88 -19.96 0.79
N ALA A 127 -6.26 -18.73 0.44
CA ALA A 127 -6.38 -18.28 -0.94
C ALA A 127 -5.06 -17.78 -1.57
N PHE A 128 -3.99 -17.68 -0.79
CA PHE A 128 -2.70 -17.09 -1.19
C PHE A 128 -1.56 -18.07 -0.92
N ASP A 129 -0.79 -18.37 -1.97
CA ASP A 129 0.37 -19.25 -1.86
C ASP A 129 1.62 -18.49 -1.43
N LYS A 130 2.71 -19.23 -1.22
CA LYS A 130 3.98 -18.67 -0.78
C LYS A 130 4.62 -17.76 -1.85
N ASN A 131 4.51 -18.11 -3.14
CA ASN A 131 5.11 -17.34 -4.23
C ASN A 131 4.43 -15.96 -4.35
N GLU A 132 3.10 -15.93 -4.22
CA GLU A 132 2.31 -14.70 -4.22
C GLU A 132 2.70 -13.80 -3.03
N ALA A 133 2.87 -14.39 -1.84
CA ALA A 133 3.34 -13.68 -0.65
C ALA A 133 4.77 -13.15 -0.79
N GLU A 134 5.70 -13.95 -1.33
CA GLU A 134 7.09 -13.52 -1.58
C GLU A 134 7.15 -12.36 -2.58
N MET A 135 6.40 -12.45 -3.68
CA MET A 135 6.30 -11.38 -4.66
C MET A 135 5.75 -10.09 -4.03
N ALA A 136 4.72 -10.20 -3.18
CA ALA A 136 4.14 -9.04 -2.52
C ALA A 136 5.13 -8.38 -1.55
N VAL A 137 5.85 -9.16 -0.73
CA VAL A 137 6.86 -8.63 0.20
C VAL A 137 8.04 -7.99 -0.54
N ASP A 138 8.46 -8.54 -1.68
CA ASP A 138 9.49 -7.95 -2.54
C ASP A 138 9.05 -6.60 -3.11
N ALA A 139 7.83 -6.54 -3.69
CA ALA A 139 7.24 -5.29 -4.17
C ALA A 139 7.17 -4.23 -3.05
N ALA A 140 6.69 -4.60 -1.86
CA ALA A 140 6.63 -3.72 -0.70
C ALA A 140 8.02 -3.23 -0.25
N THR A 141 9.02 -4.12 -0.27
CA THR A 141 10.42 -3.77 0.06
C THR A 141 10.99 -2.75 -0.92
N LYS A 142 10.76 -2.93 -2.22
CA LYS A 142 11.23 -2.03 -3.28
C LYS A 142 10.61 -0.64 -3.15
N VAL A 143 9.29 -0.57 -2.97
CA VAL A 143 8.56 0.70 -2.82
C VAL A 143 9.01 1.44 -1.56
N LEU A 144 9.10 0.76 -0.41
CA LEU A 144 9.57 1.38 0.82
C LEU A 144 11.01 1.91 0.68
N GLY A 145 11.89 1.14 0.04
CA GLY A 145 13.27 1.56 -0.23
C GLY A 145 13.33 2.86 -1.04
N TYR A 146 12.60 2.89 -2.16
CA TYR A 146 12.51 4.07 -3.01
C TYR A 146 11.97 5.31 -2.27
N VAL A 147 10.86 5.16 -1.53
CA VAL A 147 10.25 6.29 -0.81
C VAL A 147 11.16 6.79 0.31
N LYS A 148 11.85 5.89 1.03
CA LYS A 148 12.83 6.29 2.04
C LYS A 148 13.96 7.14 1.47
N ASP A 149 14.37 6.90 0.24
CA ASP A 149 15.44 7.68 -0.39
C ASP A 149 14.92 9.02 -0.90
N CYS A 150 13.71 9.05 -1.46
CA CYS A 150 13.03 10.28 -1.86
C CYS A 150 12.81 11.27 -0.70
N LEU A 151 12.40 10.77 0.48
CA LEU A 151 12.07 11.61 1.64
C LEU A 151 13.30 12.06 2.45
N LYS A 152 14.51 11.64 2.08
CA LYS A 152 15.78 12.15 2.65
C LYS A 152 16.34 13.34 1.88
N GLU A 153 15.82 13.62 0.68
CA GLU A 153 16.17 14.76 -0.16
C GLU A 153 15.67 16.08 0.45
#